data_AF-A0A850A2M1-F1
#
_entry.id   AF-A0A850A2M1-F1
#
_cell.length_a   1.000
_cell.length_b   1.000
_cell.length_c   1.000
_cell.angle_alpha   90.00
_cell.angle_beta   90.00
_cell.angle_gamma   90.00
#
_symmetry.space_group_name_H-M   'P 1'
#
loop_
_entity.id
_entity.type
_entity.pdbx_description
1 polymer ?
#
loop_
_entity_poly.entity_id
_entity_poly.type
_entity_poly.pdbx_seq_one_letter_code
_entity_poly.pdbx_strand_id
1 'polypeptide(L)'
;VRLLGLSPTARARYFYLSTLRRAAQAGAARAPAQTPLEYEATLAQRLPAASAEIDALTASFLRARYAPAPLDEPAAHRAQSAAARIKHYLRRLRRAADAADQREA
;
A
#
# COMPACT_ATOMS: atom_id res chain seq x y z
N VAL A 1 17.61 1.74 -1.67
CA VAL A 1 17.44 2.07 -0.23
C VAL A 1 17.60 0.79 0.58
N ARG A 2 18.56 0.74 1.52
CA ARG A 2 18.67 -0.38 2.48
C ARG A 2 17.65 -0.15 3.60
N LEU A 3 16.67 -1.03 3.74
CA LEU A 3 15.59 -0.89 4.74
C LEU A 3 16.08 -0.97 6.17
N LEU A 4 17.18 -1.68 6.41
CA LEU A 4 17.76 -1.91 7.73
C LEU A 4 18.34 -0.64 8.39
N GLY A 5 18.63 0.42 7.63
CA GLY A 5 19.11 1.69 8.17
C GLY A 5 18.03 2.75 8.37
N LEU A 6 16.76 2.43 8.10
CA LEU A 6 15.65 3.38 8.21
C LEU A 6 15.01 3.32 9.60
N SER A 7 14.68 4.49 10.15
CA SER A 7 13.85 4.58 11.36
C SER A 7 12.48 3.92 11.14
N PRO A 8 11.76 3.50 12.21
CA PRO A 8 10.43 2.93 12.06
C PRO A 8 9.46 3.84 11.29
N THR A 9 9.47 5.15 11.57
CA THR A 9 8.70 6.15 10.82
C THR A 9 9.03 6.14 9.34
N ALA A 10 10.32 6.11 8.98
CA ALA A 10 10.75 6.10 7.59
C ALA A 10 10.36 4.79 6.87
N ARG A 11 10.41 3.65 7.57
CA ARG A 11 9.95 2.36 7.03
C ARG A 11 8.45 2.36 6.76
N ALA A 12 7.63 2.88 7.67
CA ALA A 12 6.18 2.99 7.45
C ALA A 12 5.85 3.86 6.22
N ARG A 13 6.51 5.03 6.08
CA ARG A 13 6.39 5.87 4.87
C ARG A 13 6.82 5.13 3.61
N TYR A 14 7.94 4.43 3.67
CA TYR A 14 8.45 3.63 2.55
C TYR A 14 7.45 2.57 2.10
N PHE A 15 6.87 1.82 3.05
CA PHE A 15 5.95 0.74 2.71
C PHE A 15 4.71 1.26 2.01
N TYR A 16 4.11 2.35 2.48
CA TYR A 16 2.98 3.01 1.80
C TYR A 16 3.33 3.43 0.37
N LEU A 17 4.41 4.20 0.17
CA LEU A 17 4.82 4.68 -1.15
C LEU A 17 5.18 3.54 -2.10
N SER A 18 5.81 2.48 -1.59
CA SER A 18 6.12 1.29 -2.39
C SER A 18 4.86 0.53 -2.81
N THR A 19 3.81 0.53 -1.99
CA THR A 19 2.51 -0.05 -2.32
C THR A 19 1.80 0.78 -3.39
N LEU A 20 1.84 2.12 -3.31
CA LEU A 20 1.28 2.99 -4.37
C LEU A 20 1.87 2.70 -5.74
N ARG A 21 3.20 2.54 -5.82
CA ARG A 21 3.87 2.18 -7.08
C ARG A 21 3.41 0.82 -7.62
N ARG A 22 3.23 -0.16 -6.75
CA ARG A 22 2.72 -1.49 -7.14
C ARG A 22 1.26 -1.46 -7.55
N ALA A 23 0.45 -0.61 -6.91
CA ALA A 23 -0.94 -0.44 -7.27
C ALA A 23 -1.09 0.21 -8.63
N ALA A 24 -0.28 1.22 -8.95
CA ALA A 24 -0.23 1.80 -10.29
C ALA A 24 0.15 0.77 -11.36
N GLN A 25 1.14 -0.10 -11.09
CA GLN A 25 1.52 -1.20 -11.99
C GLN A 25 0.44 -2.28 -12.17
N ALA A 26 -0.57 -2.31 -11.30
CA ALA A 26 -1.70 -3.24 -11.38
C ALA A 26 -3.00 -2.54 -11.83
N GLY A 27 -2.90 -1.35 -12.43
CA GLY A 27 -4.07 -0.61 -12.93
C GLY A 27 -4.94 0.04 -11.86
N ALA A 28 -4.45 0.15 -10.62
CA ALA A 28 -5.14 0.73 -9.47
C ALA A 28 -4.38 1.95 -8.91
N ALA A 29 -3.88 2.83 -9.80
CA ALA A 29 -3.13 4.02 -9.41
C ALA A 29 -3.96 4.98 -8.55
N ARG A 30 -3.31 5.64 -7.58
CA ARG A 30 -3.89 6.79 -6.87
C ARG A 30 -3.89 8.00 -7.79
N ALA A 31 -5.01 8.72 -7.87
CA ALA A 31 -5.05 9.96 -8.64
C ALA A 31 -4.20 11.06 -8.00
N PRO A 32 -3.63 12.02 -8.77
CA PRO A 32 -2.74 13.04 -8.23
C PRO A 32 -3.34 13.90 -7.11
N ALA A 33 -4.61 14.27 -7.24
CA ALA A 33 -5.35 15.09 -6.26
C ALA A 33 -5.91 14.27 -5.09
N GLN A 34 -5.87 12.93 -5.16
CA GLN A 34 -6.51 12.07 -4.19
C GLN A 34 -5.70 11.99 -2.89
N THR A 35 -6.35 12.26 -1.76
CA THR A 35 -5.74 12.14 -0.43
C THR A 35 -5.48 10.67 -0.06
N PRO A 36 -4.64 10.39 0.96
CA PRO A 36 -4.44 9.01 1.41
C PRO A 36 -5.73 8.29 1.83
N LEU A 37 -6.64 8.99 2.52
CA LEU A 37 -7.92 8.44 3.00
C LEU A 37 -8.91 8.19 1.84
N GLU A 38 -8.99 9.10 0.87
CA GLU A 38 -9.82 8.87 -0.33
C GLU A 38 -9.31 7.67 -1.15
N TYR A 39 -7.98 7.52 -1.21
CA TYR A 39 -7.38 6.40 -1.91
C TYR A 39 -7.55 5.08 -1.18
N GLU A 40 -7.53 5.08 0.15
CA GLU A 40 -7.87 3.93 1.00
C GLU A 40 -9.22 3.35 0.59
N ALA A 41 -10.27 4.18 0.58
CA ALA A 41 -11.61 3.77 0.18
C ALA A 41 -11.66 3.22 -1.26
N THR A 42 -10.99 3.89 -2.20
CA THR A 42 -10.94 3.46 -3.60
C THR A 42 -10.22 2.12 -3.76
N LEU A 43 -9.10 1.93 -3.07
CA LEU A 43 -8.30 0.71 -3.17
C LEU A 43 -9.00 -0.46 -2.46
N ALA A 44 -9.68 -0.21 -1.35
CA ALA A 44 -10.48 -1.21 -0.63
C ALA A 44 -11.66 -1.72 -1.47
N GLN A 45 -12.32 -0.85 -2.25
CA GLN A 45 -13.35 -1.28 -3.21
C GLN A 45 -12.78 -2.20 -4.30
N ARG A 46 -11.57 -1.93 -4.78
CA ARG A 46 -10.91 -2.76 -5.80
C ARG A 46 -10.33 -4.06 -5.23
N LEU A 47 -9.93 -4.06 -3.96
CA LEU A 47 -9.35 -5.20 -3.27
C LEU A 47 -10.07 -5.49 -1.94
N PRO A 48 -11.36 -5.93 -1.96
CA PRO A 48 -12.12 -6.13 -0.73
C PRO A 48 -11.48 -7.13 0.23
N ALA A 49 -10.79 -8.14 -0.30
CA ALA A 49 -10.08 -9.14 0.49
C ALA A 49 -8.85 -8.59 1.24
N ALA A 50 -8.44 -7.35 0.99
CA ALA A 50 -7.30 -6.69 1.61
C ALA A 50 -7.68 -5.39 2.36
N SER A 51 -8.98 -5.11 2.55
CA SER A 51 -9.44 -3.85 3.16
C SER A 51 -8.80 -3.60 4.51
N ALA A 52 -8.80 -4.60 5.41
CA ALA A 52 -8.18 -4.46 6.73
C ALA A 52 -6.69 -4.09 6.66
N GLU A 53 -5.94 -4.64 5.70
CA GLU A 53 -4.55 -4.25 5.49
C GLU A 53 -4.40 -2.85 4.88
N ILE A 54 -5.29 -2.46 3.96
CA ILE A 54 -5.30 -1.14 3.34
C ILE A 54 -5.50 -0.07 4.42
N ASP A 55 -6.46 -0.28 5.32
CA ASP A 55 -6.75 0.59 6.45
C ASP A 55 -5.54 0.65 7.39
N ALA A 56 -4.97 -0.50 7.76
CA ALA A 56 -3.81 -0.57 8.66
C ALA A 56 -2.56 0.13 8.08
N LEU A 57 -2.31 -0.02 6.77
CA LEU A 57 -1.19 0.63 6.10
C LEU A 57 -1.40 2.13 6.00
N THR A 58 -2.62 2.58 5.67
CA THR A 58 -2.95 4.01 5.56
C THR A 58 -2.90 4.69 6.91
N ALA A 59 -3.44 4.08 7.97
CA ALA A 59 -3.33 4.59 9.33
C ALA A 59 -1.86 4.73 9.79
N SER A 60 -1.03 3.72 9.50
CA SER A 60 0.41 3.77 9.81
C SER A 60 1.12 4.89 9.04
N PHE A 61 0.75 5.11 7.77
CA PHE A 61 1.31 6.19 6.96
C PHE A 61 0.90 7.58 7.48
N LEU A 62 -0.37 7.78 7.82
CA LEU A 62 -0.87 9.05 8.34
C LEU A 62 -0.18 9.41 9.65
N ARG A 63 -0.05 8.46 10.57
CA ARG A 63 0.76 8.63 11.78
C ARG A 63 2.20 8.97 11.43
N ALA A 64 2.82 8.23 10.51
CA ALA A 64 4.18 8.50 10.13
C ALA A 64 4.36 9.86 9.46
N ARG A 65 3.34 10.42 8.81
CA ARG A 65 3.40 11.69 8.10
C ARG A 65 3.10 12.89 9.00
N TYR A 66 2.14 12.76 9.92
CA TYR A 66 1.57 13.89 10.65
C TYR A 66 1.71 13.80 12.16
N ALA A 67 2.03 12.64 12.75
CA ALA A 67 2.20 12.55 14.19
C ALA A 67 3.50 13.24 14.64
N PRO A 68 3.47 14.00 15.76
CA PRO A 68 4.68 14.60 16.32
C PRO A 68 5.68 13.55 16.83
N ALA A 69 5.17 12.47 17.44
CA ALA A 69 5.98 11.40 18.00
C ALA A 69 6.40 10.39 16.91
N PRO A 70 7.65 9.89 16.95
CA PRO A 70 8.10 8.85 16.02
C PRO A 70 7.32 7.54 16.23
N LEU A 71 7.22 6.74 15.18
CA LEU A 71 6.66 5.39 15.28
C LEU A 71 7.63 4.47 16.02
N ASP A 72 7.07 3.46 16.66
CA ASP A 72 7.79 2.35 17.26
C ASP A 72 7.98 1.20 16.26
N GLU A 73 8.82 0.23 16.64
CA GLU A 73 9.06 -0.98 15.85
C GLU A 73 7.76 -1.77 15.54
N PRO A 74 6.86 -2.01 16.51
CA PRO A 74 5.59 -2.66 16.24
C PRO A 74 4.75 -1.97 15.15
N ALA A 75 4.68 -0.64 15.13
CA ALA A 75 3.94 0.09 14.11
C ALA A 75 4.58 -0.04 12.72
N ALA A 76 5.90 0.02 12.63
CA ALA A 76 6.60 -0.21 11.37
C ALA A 76 6.41 -1.65 10.86
N HIS A 77 6.42 -2.63 11.76
CA HIS A 77 6.15 -4.03 11.41
C HIS A 77 4.72 -4.23 10.91
N ARG A 78 3.71 -3.61 11.56
CA ARG A 78 2.32 -3.62 11.06
C ARG A 78 2.21 -3.06 9.65
N ALA A 79 2.86 -1.93 9.37
CA ALA A 79 2.89 -1.35 8.03
C ALA A 79 3.56 -2.30 7.01
N GLN A 80 4.64 -2.98 7.40
CA GLN A 80 5.31 -3.97 6.57
C GLN A 80 4.40 -5.15 6.22
N SER A 81 3.78 -5.78 7.22
CA SER A 81 2.90 -6.94 7.04
C SER A 81 1.70 -6.59 6.17
N ALA A 82 1.06 -5.44 6.43
CA ALA A 82 -0.05 -4.94 5.63
C ALA A 82 0.37 -4.72 4.17
N ALA A 83 1.48 -4.00 3.94
CA ALA A 83 2.00 -3.77 2.60
C ALA A 83 2.35 -5.06 1.85
N ALA A 84 2.88 -6.08 2.55
CA ALA A 84 3.21 -7.37 1.93
C ALA A 84 1.95 -8.09 1.41
N ARG A 85 0.87 -8.09 2.20
CA ARG A 85 -0.41 -8.68 1.84
C ARG A 85 -1.10 -7.92 0.70
N ILE A 86 -1.16 -6.59 0.78
CA ILE A 86 -1.73 -5.77 -0.33
C ILE A 86 -0.97 -6.04 -1.63
N LYS A 87 0.37 -6.06 -1.60
CA LYS A 87 1.19 -6.39 -2.79
C LYS A 87 0.93 -7.81 -3.31
N HIS A 88 0.60 -8.76 -2.44
CA HIS A 88 0.19 -10.09 -2.89
C HIS A 88 -1.10 -10.02 -3.73
N TYR A 89 -2.13 -9.32 -3.25
CA TYR A 89 -3.38 -9.16 -4.00
C TYR A 89 -3.20 -8.36 -5.29
N LEU A 90 -2.41 -7.27 -5.26
CA LEU A 90 -2.09 -6.48 -6.46
C LEU A 90 -1.39 -7.29 -7.55
N ARG A 91 -0.48 -8.20 -7.17
CA ARG A 91 0.15 -9.11 -8.15
C ARG A 91 -0.86 -10.07 -8.78
N ARG A 92 -1.83 -10.55 -8.02
CA ARG A 92 -2.91 -11.40 -8.55
C ARG A 92 -3.82 -10.62 -9.49
N LEU A 93 -4.20 -9.40 -9.11
CA LEU A 93 -4.99 -8.51 -9.94
C LEU A 93 -4.31 -8.25 -11.29
N ARG A 94 -3.03 -7.88 -11.28
CA ARG A 94 -2.25 -7.68 -12.50
C ARG A 94 -2.22 -8.92 -13.39
N ARG A 95 -1.93 -10.10 -12.82
CA ARG A 95 -1.89 -11.36 -13.60
C ARG A 95 -3.24 -11.70 -14.24
N ALA A 96 -4.34 -11.42 -13.54
CA ALA A 96 -5.67 -11.63 -14.08
C ALA A 96 -5.95 -10.71 -15.28
N ALA A 97 -5.51 -9.44 -15.20
CA ALA A 97 -5.59 -8.51 -16.32
C ALA A 97 -4.71 -8.97 -17.51
N ASP A 98 -3.43 -9.27 -17.25
CA ASP A 98 -2.50 -9.74 -18.29
C ASP A 98 -3.03 -10.99 -19.03
N ALA A 99 -3.71 -11.91 -18.31
CA ALA A 99 -4.30 -13.11 -18.89
C ALA A 99 -5.61 -12.86 -19.66
N ALA A 100 -6.35 -11.81 -19.32
CA ALA A 100 -7.53 -11.39 -20.07
C ALA A 100 -7.12 -10.76 -21.41
N ASP A 101 -6.12 -9.86 -21.40
CA ASP A 101 -5.57 -9.22 -22.59
C ASP A 101 -5.05 -10.26 -23.61
N GLN A 102 -4.45 -11.37 -23.12
CA GLN A 102 -3.95 -12.46 -23.97
C GLN A 102 -5.05 -13.33 -24.61
N ARG A 103 -6.28 -13.30 -24.10
CA ARG A 103 -7.41 -14.08 -24.67
C ARG A 103 -8.16 -13.32 -25.76
N GLU A 104 -8.02 -12.01 -25.79
CA GLU A 104 -8.70 -11.12 -26.73
C GLU A 104 -7.84 -10.80 -27.97
N ALA A 105 -6.57 -11.21 -27.98
CA ALA A 105 -5.60 -11.05 -29.08
C ALA A 105 -5.46 -12.32 -29.92
#